data_AF-H0TY73-F1
#
_entry.id   AF-H0TY73-F1
#
_cell.length_a   1.000
_cell.length_b   1.000
_cell.length_c   1.000
_cell.angle_alpha   90.00
_cell.angle_beta   90.00
_cell.angle_gamma   90.00
#
_symmetry.space_group_name_H-M   'P 1'
#
loop_
_entity.id
_entity.type
_entity.pdbx_description
1 polymer ?
#
loop_
_entity_poly.entity_id
_entity_poly.type
_entity_poly.pdbx_seq_one_letter_code
_entity_poly.pdbx_strand_id
1 'polypeptide(L)'
;MLQVKFERIDQIDRIDLTFVPSSLSKQCRSLIESYHRVHGYAALPDLLWKSGLGPFIESQRDLRQLLKRASMSRSAKRANEGFVRIATTILALEILASSFAGWAGLHPEAALIARTLLQPSASHQQLPLMAFYLYPQQTVVPNVLATLAPPLDADDEDRAH
;
A
#
# COMPACT_ATOMS: atom_id res chain seq x y z
N MET A 1 42.58 -12.14 -1.33
CA MET A 1 41.31 -12.42 -2.03
C MET A 1 40.20 -12.16 -1.03
N LEU A 2 39.58 -10.97 -1.09
CA LEU A 2 38.62 -10.49 -0.10
C LEU A 2 37.28 -11.22 -0.27
N GLN A 3 36.94 -12.10 0.68
CA GLN A 3 35.56 -12.55 0.85
C GLN A 3 34.76 -11.38 1.43
N VAL A 4 33.99 -10.72 0.56
CA VAL A 4 33.01 -9.72 0.96
C VAL A 4 31.88 -10.46 1.67
N LYS A 5 31.77 -10.25 2.98
CA LYS A 5 30.62 -10.62 3.81
C LYS A 5 29.33 -10.14 3.14
N PHE A 6 28.57 -11.08 2.60
CA PHE A 6 27.17 -10.90 2.23
C PHE A 6 26.29 -10.99 3.50
N GLU A 7 26.54 -10.10 4.46
CA GLU A 7 25.63 -9.87 5.60
C GLU A 7 24.76 -8.65 5.28
N ARG A 8 23.70 -8.81 4.47
CA ARG A 8 22.68 -7.75 4.34
C ARG A 8 21.30 -8.17 3.81
N ILE A 9 20.81 -9.39 4.07
CA ILE A 9 19.47 -9.80 3.59
C ILE A 9 18.49 -10.17 4.72
N ASP A 10 18.96 -10.49 5.93
CA ASP A 10 18.06 -10.94 7.02
C ASP A 10 17.42 -9.82 7.86
N GLN A 11 17.67 -8.54 7.56
CA GLN A 11 17.23 -7.42 8.41
C GLN A 11 15.97 -6.69 7.91
N ILE A 12 15.37 -7.09 6.79
CA ILE A 12 14.10 -6.53 6.27
C ILE A 12 12.89 -7.35 6.76
N ASP A 13 13.07 -8.24 7.73
CA ASP A 13 12.03 -9.20 8.12
C ASP A 13 10.89 -8.58 8.97
N ARG A 14 10.96 -7.26 9.27
CA ARG A 14 10.12 -6.61 10.28
C ARG A 14 9.98 -5.10 10.06
N ILE A 15 9.15 -4.67 9.11
CA ILE A 15 8.64 -3.30 9.17
C ILE A 15 7.17 -3.38 9.53
N ASP A 16 6.88 -2.94 10.76
CA ASP A 16 5.52 -2.66 11.20
C ASP A 16 5.00 -1.47 10.39
N LEU A 17 3.84 -1.64 9.77
CA LEU A 17 3.25 -0.67 8.85
C LEU A 17 2.61 0.53 9.58
N THR A 18 2.86 0.68 10.88
CA THR A 18 2.42 1.80 11.73
C THR A 18 2.99 3.15 11.32
N PHE A 19 4.09 3.18 10.56
CA PHE A 19 4.66 4.43 10.03
C PHE A 19 3.80 5.07 8.91
N VAL A 20 2.82 4.35 8.36
CA VAL A 20 1.94 4.88 7.32
C VAL A 20 0.93 5.85 7.97
N PRO A 21 0.84 7.12 7.52
CA PRO A 21 -0.10 8.08 8.08
C PRO A 21 -1.54 7.56 8.09
N SER A 22 -2.22 7.73 9.21
CA SER A 22 -3.59 7.20 9.39
C SER A 22 -4.59 7.86 8.44
N SER A 23 -4.40 9.14 8.15
CA SER A 23 -5.16 9.94 7.18
C SER A 23 -5.01 9.38 5.77
N LEU A 24 -3.78 9.15 5.30
CA LEU A 24 -3.51 8.52 4.00
C LEU A 24 -4.13 7.12 3.92
N SER A 25 -3.98 6.31 4.96
CA SER A 25 -4.58 4.97 5.02
C SER A 25 -6.10 5.01 4.90
N LYS A 26 -6.77 5.96 5.59
CA LYS A 26 -8.23 6.15 5.49
C LYS A 26 -8.65 6.58 4.08
N GLN A 27 -7.91 7.50 3.46
CA GLN A 27 -8.19 7.98 2.10
C GLN A 27 -8.02 6.85 1.06
N CYS A 28 -6.91 6.11 1.10
CA CYS A 28 -6.67 4.94 0.24
C CYS A 28 -7.77 3.88 0.42
N ARG A 29 -8.16 3.60 1.66
CA ARG A 29 -9.22 2.64 1.96
C ARG A 29 -10.56 3.08 1.36
N SER A 30 -10.92 4.34 1.55
CA SER A 30 -12.16 4.91 1.00
C SER A 30 -12.21 4.78 -0.52
N LEU A 31 -11.09 5.05 -1.20
CA LEU A 31 -10.97 4.93 -2.65
C LEU A 31 -11.20 3.48 -3.12
N ILE A 32 -10.50 2.52 -2.51
CA ILE A 32 -10.61 1.09 -2.84
C ILE A 32 -12.03 0.58 -2.56
N GLU A 33 -12.58 0.89 -1.38
CA GLU A 33 -13.93 0.46 -1.02
C GLU A 33 -15.01 1.06 -1.94
N SER A 34 -14.85 2.33 -2.33
CA SER A 34 -15.77 3.01 -3.26
C SER A 34 -15.73 2.38 -4.65
N TYR A 35 -14.53 2.09 -5.16
CA TYR A 35 -14.34 1.38 -6.43
C TYR A 35 -14.99 -0.02 -6.40
N HIS A 36 -14.65 -0.84 -5.41
CA HIS A 36 -15.14 -2.22 -5.33
C HIS A 36 -16.62 -2.33 -4.91
N ARG A 37 -17.21 -1.26 -4.36
CA ARG A 37 -18.66 -1.18 -4.17
C ARG A 37 -19.41 -1.19 -5.52
N VAL A 38 -18.81 -0.61 -6.56
CA VAL A 38 -19.39 -0.55 -7.91
C VAL A 38 -18.99 -1.78 -8.74
N HIS A 39 -17.72 -2.18 -8.69
CA HIS A 39 -17.17 -3.22 -9.55
C HIS A 39 -17.16 -4.63 -8.94
N GLY A 40 -17.52 -4.75 -7.65
CA GLY A 40 -17.47 -6.00 -6.89
C GLY A 40 -16.08 -6.29 -6.32
N TYR A 41 -16.06 -6.99 -5.19
CA TYR A 41 -14.82 -7.30 -4.44
C TYR A 41 -14.12 -8.58 -4.92
N ALA A 42 -14.78 -9.42 -5.73
CA ALA A 42 -14.24 -10.71 -6.16
C ALA A 42 -12.95 -10.57 -7.01
N ALA A 43 -12.77 -9.43 -7.70
CA ALA A 43 -11.59 -9.16 -8.51
C ALA A 43 -10.38 -8.67 -7.71
N LEU A 44 -10.55 -8.30 -6.44
CA LEU A 44 -9.48 -7.68 -5.64
C LEU A 44 -8.29 -8.63 -5.38
N PRO A 45 -8.49 -9.91 -5.02
CA PRO A 45 -7.37 -10.85 -4.92
C PRO A 45 -6.67 -11.06 -6.26
N ASP A 46 -7.43 -11.23 -7.34
CA ASP A 46 -6.86 -11.43 -8.68
C ASP A 46 -6.04 -10.22 -9.15
N LEU A 47 -6.52 -9.00 -8.87
CA LEU A 47 -5.79 -7.76 -9.14
C LEU A 47 -4.44 -7.73 -8.42
N LEU A 48 -4.40 -8.08 -7.14
CA LEU A 48 -3.15 -8.10 -6.36
C LEU A 48 -2.12 -9.06 -6.97
N TRP A 49 -2.56 -10.22 -7.46
CA TRP A 49 -1.67 -11.22 -8.05
C TRP A 49 -1.22 -10.82 -9.45
N LYS A 50 -2.13 -10.32 -10.29
CA LYS A 50 -1.82 -9.82 -11.63
C LYS A 50 -0.90 -8.59 -11.62
N SER A 51 -0.93 -7.82 -10.55
CA SER A 51 -0.04 -6.67 -10.32
C SER A 51 1.38 -7.09 -9.90
N GLY A 52 1.65 -8.39 -9.74
CA GLY A 52 2.97 -8.88 -9.33
C GLY A 52 3.29 -8.61 -7.86
N LEU A 53 2.28 -8.36 -7.02
CA LEU A 53 2.47 -8.01 -5.61
C LEU A 53 2.57 -9.22 -4.69
N GLY A 54 2.33 -10.44 -5.20
CA GLY A 54 2.41 -11.68 -4.43
C GLY A 54 3.72 -11.83 -3.64
N PRO A 55 4.90 -11.75 -4.29
CA PRO A 55 6.18 -11.85 -3.58
C PRO A 55 6.38 -10.78 -2.50
N PHE A 56 5.90 -9.55 -2.72
CA PHE A 56 5.97 -8.47 -1.74
C PHE A 56 5.05 -8.72 -0.53
N ILE A 57 3.80 -9.10 -0.78
CA ILE A 57 2.82 -9.45 0.26
C ILE A 57 3.36 -10.59 1.11
N GLU A 58 3.98 -11.58 0.48
CA GLU A 58 4.58 -12.71 1.15
C GLU A 58 5.87 -12.31 1.88
N SER A 59 6.68 -11.36 1.42
CA SER A 59 7.90 -10.96 2.14
C SER A 59 7.59 -10.23 3.45
N GLN A 60 6.49 -9.47 3.52
CA GLN A 60 6.14 -8.67 4.70
C GLN A 60 5.30 -9.46 5.71
N ARG A 61 5.76 -9.58 6.96
CA ARG A 61 5.10 -10.39 8.01
C ARG A 61 3.63 -10.01 8.22
N ASP A 62 3.30 -8.72 8.27
CA ASP A 62 1.95 -8.25 8.57
C ASP A 62 1.00 -8.48 7.39
N LEU A 63 1.47 -8.23 6.16
CA LEU A 63 0.71 -8.52 4.95
C LEU A 63 0.48 -10.02 4.78
N ARG A 64 1.50 -10.84 5.05
CA ARG A 64 1.40 -12.32 5.04
C ARG A 64 0.37 -12.81 6.06
N GLN A 65 0.34 -12.23 7.26
CA GLN A 65 -0.67 -12.57 8.27
C GLN A 65 -2.08 -12.16 7.86
N LEU A 66 -2.25 -10.95 7.32
CA LEU A 66 -3.53 -10.49 6.77
C LEU A 66 -4.01 -11.41 5.64
N LEU A 67 -3.10 -11.78 4.72
CA LEU A 67 -3.40 -12.68 3.61
C LEU A 67 -3.87 -14.04 4.14
N LYS A 68 -3.13 -14.64 5.06
CA LYS A 68 -3.50 -15.93 5.66
C LYS A 68 -4.89 -15.87 6.29
N ARG A 69 -5.19 -14.81 7.05
CA ARG A 69 -6.50 -14.61 7.68
C ARG A 69 -7.61 -14.41 6.65
N ALA A 70 -7.36 -13.63 5.60
CA ALA A 70 -8.32 -13.37 4.53
C ALA A 70 -8.64 -14.66 3.75
N SER A 71 -7.62 -15.43 3.35
CA SER A 71 -7.76 -16.65 2.57
C SER A 71 -8.40 -17.81 3.35
N MET A 72 -8.22 -17.87 4.68
CA MET A 72 -8.84 -18.89 5.53
C MET A 72 -10.22 -18.49 6.06
N SER A 73 -10.69 -17.27 5.76
CA SER A 73 -11.97 -16.79 6.24
C SER A 73 -13.14 -17.55 5.60
N ARG A 74 -14.06 -18.03 6.43
CA ARG A 74 -15.34 -18.62 5.98
C ARG A 74 -16.40 -17.59 5.62
N SER A 75 -16.09 -16.30 5.75
CA SER A 75 -16.99 -15.19 5.43
C SER A 75 -16.38 -14.35 4.32
N ALA A 76 -17.09 -14.22 3.20
CA ALA A 76 -16.71 -13.36 2.09
C ALA A 76 -16.48 -11.91 2.55
N LYS A 77 -17.34 -11.40 3.45
CA LYS A 77 -17.17 -10.06 4.03
C LYS A 77 -15.81 -9.89 4.72
N ARG A 78 -15.44 -10.83 5.59
CA ARG A 78 -14.16 -10.80 6.32
C ARG A 78 -12.96 -11.04 5.40
N ALA A 79 -13.11 -11.89 4.39
CA ALA A 79 -12.07 -12.11 3.38
C ALA A 79 -11.80 -10.81 2.61
N ASN A 80 -12.87 -10.18 2.10
CA ASN A 80 -12.80 -8.91 1.37
C ASN A 80 -12.20 -7.81 2.23
N GLU A 81 -12.57 -7.70 3.51
CA GLU A 81 -11.96 -6.74 4.42
C GLU A 81 -10.45 -6.94 4.57
N GLY A 82 -10.00 -8.20 4.66
CA GLY A 82 -8.57 -8.53 4.68
C GLY A 82 -7.85 -8.10 3.40
N PHE A 83 -8.42 -8.38 2.24
CA PHE A 83 -7.84 -7.97 0.96
C PHE A 83 -7.85 -6.44 0.76
N VAL A 84 -8.90 -5.75 1.21
CA VAL A 84 -8.97 -4.28 1.21
C VAL A 84 -7.86 -3.69 2.07
N ARG A 85 -7.61 -4.26 3.26
CA ARG A 85 -6.51 -3.80 4.12
C ARG A 85 -5.16 -3.98 3.44
N ILE A 86 -4.91 -5.13 2.82
CA ILE A 86 -3.66 -5.37 2.07
C ILE A 86 -3.50 -4.35 0.95
N ALA A 87 -4.52 -4.17 0.10
CA ALA A 87 -4.48 -3.22 -1.01
C ALA A 87 -4.33 -1.77 -0.53
N THR A 88 -4.98 -1.41 0.57
CA THR A 88 -4.86 -0.08 1.20
C THR A 88 -3.43 0.20 1.60
N THR A 89 -2.79 -0.73 2.31
CA THR A 89 -1.40 -0.58 2.73
C THR A 89 -0.49 -0.40 1.51
N ILE A 90 -0.59 -1.29 0.52
CA ILE A 90 0.27 -1.24 -0.66
C ILE A 90 0.09 0.09 -1.40
N LEU A 91 -1.16 0.51 -1.63
CA LEU A 91 -1.44 1.77 -2.31
C LEU A 91 -0.86 2.98 -1.55
N ALA A 92 -0.96 3.00 -0.21
CA ALA A 92 -0.37 4.05 0.61
C ALA A 92 1.16 4.07 0.51
N LEU A 93 1.81 2.91 0.48
CA LEU A 93 3.26 2.81 0.26
C LEU A 93 3.67 3.35 -1.11
N GLU A 94 2.92 3.01 -2.16
CA GLU A 94 3.19 3.51 -3.51
C GLU A 94 3.03 5.04 -3.58
N ILE A 95 2.01 5.62 -2.94
CA ILE A 95 1.80 7.07 -2.86
C ILE A 95 2.96 7.77 -2.13
N LEU A 96 3.38 7.22 -0.99
CA LEU A 96 4.53 7.72 -0.23
C LEU A 96 5.82 7.63 -1.04
N ALA A 97 6.05 6.52 -1.75
CA ALA A 97 7.27 6.33 -2.52
C ALA A 97 7.33 7.24 -3.76
N SER A 98 6.19 7.45 -4.43
CA SER A 98 6.06 8.26 -5.65
C SER A 98 5.91 9.77 -5.42
N SER A 99 5.79 10.21 -4.16
CA SER A 99 5.52 11.61 -3.82
C SER A 99 4.20 12.15 -4.39
N PHE A 100 3.22 11.27 -4.59
CA PHE A 100 1.91 11.65 -5.11
C PHE A 100 1.16 12.56 -4.12
N ALA A 101 0.47 13.57 -4.65
CA ALA A 101 -0.30 14.57 -3.90
C ALA A 101 0.47 15.29 -2.75
N GLY A 102 1.81 15.26 -2.77
CA GLY A 102 2.64 15.95 -1.76
C GLY A 102 2.88 15.16 -0.46
N TRP A 103 2.38 13.93 -0.33
CA TRP A 103 2.50 13.13 0.89
C TRP A 103 3.95 12.87 1.32
N ALA A 104 4.86 12.67 0.37
CA ALA A 104 6.27 12.46 0.68
C ALA A 104 6.97 13.73 1.21
N GLY A 105 6.43 14.92 0.88
CA GLY A 105 6.93 16.18 1.43
C GLY A 105 6.52 16.37 2.89
N LEU A 106 5.31 15.93 3.25
CA LEU A 106 4.81 16.01 4.62
C LEU A 106 5.38 14.90 5.53
N HIS A 107 5.61 13.71 4.98
CA HIS A 107 6.15 12.57 5.73
C HIS A 107 7.40 12.01 5.05
N PRO A 108 8.54 12.73 5.10
CA PRO A 108 9.75 12.34 4.39
C PRO A 108 10.36 11.02 4.90
N GLU A 109 10.27 10.74 6.20
CA GLU A 109 10.73 9.50 6.79
C GLU A 109 9.89 8.30 6.32
N ALA A 110 8.56 8.43 6.35
CA ALA A 110 7.64 7.42 5.85
C ALA A 110 7.86 7.14 4.36
N ALA A 111 8.14 8.18 3.56
CA ALA A 111 8.47 8.05 2.14
C ALA A 111 9.78 7.29 1.91
N LEU A 112 10.80 7.54 2.73
CA LEU A 112 12.07 6.81 2.65
C LEU A 112 11.86 5.32 2.94
N ILE A 113 11.13 4.99 4.01
CA ILE A 113 10.81 3.60 4.39
C ILE A 113 9.97 2.93 3.29
N ALA A 114 8.98 3.63 2.74
CA ALA A 114 8.17 3.08 1.65
C ALA A 114 9.02 2.75 0.40
N ARG A 115 10.00 3.60 0.06
CA ARG A 115 10.93 3.34 -1.06
C ARG A 115 11.82 2.13 -0.80
N THR A 116 12.37 1.99 0.41
CA THR A 116 13.21 0.84 0.74
C THR A 116 12.42 -0.46 0.77
N LEU A 117 11.14 -0.42 1.17
CA LEU A 117 10.26 -1.59 1.15
C LEU A 117 9.90 -2.05 -0.26
N LEU A 118 9.63 -1.12 -1.17
CA LEU A 118 9.21 -1.44 -2.54
C LEU A 118 10.40 -1.79 -3.46
N GLN A 119 11.61 -1.30 -3.17
CA GLN A 119 12.82 -1.55 -3.96
C GLN A 119 13.14 -3.04 -4.22
N PRO A 120 13.13 -3.94 -3.20
CA PRO A 120 13.39 -5.37 -3.41
C PRO A 120 12.36 -6.07 -4.31
N SER A 121 11.17 -5.48 -4.43
CA SER A 121 10.04 -6.09 -5.14
C SER A 121 9.88 -5.58 -6.58
N ALA A 122 10.58 -4.50 -6.95
CA ALA A 122 10.56 -3.82 -8.25
C ALA A 122 11.16 -4.65 -9.40
N SER A 123 10.73 -5.90 -9.51
CA SER A 123 10.91 -6.73 -10.69
C SER A 123 10.11 -6.16 -11.86
N HIS A 124 10.62 -6.38 -13.08
CA HIS A 124 10.25 -5.73 -14.35
C HIS A 124 8.78 -5.88 -14.81
N GLN A 125 7.90 -6.50 -14.01
CA GLN A 125 6.50 -6.79 -14.36
C GLN A 125 5.47 -6.30 -13.33
N GLN A 126 5.89 -5.58 -12.28
CA GLN A 126 4.92 -5.03 -11.32
C GLN A 126 4.13 -3.88 -11.94
N LEU A 127 2.80 -4.02 -11.95
CA LEU A 127 1.90 -2.93 -12.28
C LEU A 127 1.48 -2.26 -10.95
N PRO A 128 1.84 -1.01 -10.69
CA PRO A 128 1.52 -0.37 -9.41
C PRO A 128 0.00 -0.26 -9.24
N LEU A 129 -0.50 -0.47 -8.02
CA LEU A 129 -1.92 -0.25 -7.70
C LEU A 129 -2.34 1.19 -8.01
N MET A 130 -1.42 2.14 -7.90
CA MET A 130 -1.63 3.53 -8.34
C MET A 130 -2.08 3.62 -9.80
N ALA A 131 -1.54 2.80 -10.71
CA ALA A 131 -1.96 2.81 -12.11
C ALA A 131 -3.40 2.29 -12.28
N PHE A 132 -3.85 1.39 -11.41
CA PHE A 132 -5.20 0.85 -11.44
C PHE A 132 -6.23 1.79 -10.79
N TYR A 133 -5.92 2.33 -9.61
CA TYR A 133 -6.86 3.12 -8.82
C TYR A 133 -6.81 4.62 -9.08
N LEU A 134 -5.66 5.19 -9.48
CA LEU A 134 -5.49 6.63 -9.66
C LEU A 134 -5.55 7.07 -11.12
N TYR A 135 -5.17 6.18 -12.03
CA TYR A 135 -5.18 6.41 -13.47
C TYR A 135 -6.03 5.37 -14.20
N PRO A 136 -7.35 5.28 -13.91
CA PRO A 136 -8.20 4.48 -14.77
C PRO A 136 -8.06 5.01 -16.21
N GLN A 137 -7.98 4.10 -17.19
CA GLN A 137 -7.81 4.38 -18.63
C GLN A 137 -8.92 5.30 -19.23
N GLN A 138 -9.83 5.81 -18.40
CA GLN A 138 -10.95 6.68 -18.72
C GLN A 138 -11.00 7.82 -17.68
N THR A 139 -10.16 8.84 -17.88
CA THR A 139 -10.37 10.27 -17.53
C THR A 139 -11.14 10.61 -16.24
N VAL A 140 -10.55 10.44 -15.05
CA VAL A 140 -10.99 11.16 -13.81
C VAL A 140 -9.78 11.44 -12.89
N VAL A 141 -8.92 12.38 -13.26
CA VAL A 141 -7.67 12.67 -12.50
C VAL A 141 -7.81 13.80 -11.46
N PRO A 142 -8.62 14.87 -11.66
CA PRO A 142 -8.70 15.96 -10.68
C PRO A 142 -9.36 15.56 -9.35
N ASN A 143 -10.43 14.75 -9.40
CA ASN A 143 -11.20 14.40 -8.20
C ASN A 143 -10.43 13.45 -7.27
N VAL A 144 -9.61 12.56 -7.85
CA VAL A 144 -8.77 11.63 -7.10
C VAL A 144 -7.63 12.39 -6.41
N LEU A 145 -7.00 13.35 -7.09
CA LEU A 145 -5.99 14.22 -6.48
C LEU A 145 -6.54 15.02 -5.29
N ALA A 146 -7.75 15.58 -5.39
CA ALA A 146 -8.37 16.30 -4.28
C ALA A 146 -8.74 15.36 -3.12
N THR A 147 -9.22 14.15 -3.42
CA THR A 147 -9.59 13.14 -2.40
C THR A 147 -8.38 12.62 -1.65
N LEU A 148 -7.24 12.48 -2.34
CA LEU A 148 -6.00 11.98 -1.80
C LEU A 148 -5.04 13.10 -1.37
N ALA A 149 -5.45 14.35 -1.38
CA ALA A 149 -4.63 15.42 -0.84
C ALA A 149 -4.52 15.26 0.69
N PRO A 150 -3.37 15.58 1.28
CA PRO A 150 -3.27 15.73 2.72
C PRO A 150 -4.35 16.67 3.24
N PRO A 151 -5.02 16.37 4.36
CA PRO A 151 -5.95 17.30 4.97
C PRO A 151 -5.18 18.58 5.35
N LEU A 152 -5.77 19.74 5.10
CA LEU A 152 -5.13 21.04 5.31
C LEU A 152 -4.77 21.31 6.79
N ASP A 153 -5.32 20.51 7.72
CA ASP A 153 -5.14 20.63 9.17
C ASP A 153 -4.23 19.53 9.77
N ALA A 154 -3.36 18.89 9.00
CA ALA A 154 -2.49 17.80 9.45
C ALA A 154 -1.35 18.22 10.42
N ASP A 155 -1.43 19.41 11.02
CA ASP A 155 -0.45 19.94 11.97
C ASP A 155 -0.73 19.59 13.46
N ASP A 156 -1.84 18.91 13.79
CA ASP A 156 -2.27 18.81 15.21
C ASP A 156 -2.33 17.41 15.87
N GLU A 157 -2.11 16.29 15.16
CA GLU A 157 -2.24 14.94 15.80
C GLU A 157 -0.93 14.23 16.21
N ASP A 158 0.25 14.84 16.05
CA ASP A 158 1.53 14.20 16.44
C ASP A 158 2.28 14.92 17.58
N ARG A 159 1.57 15.74 18.38
CA ARG A 159 2.14 16.44 19.56
C ARG A 159 1.69 15.93 20.92
N ALA A 160 0.97 14.82 20.97
CA ALA A 160 0.62 14.19 22.24
C ALA A 160 0.72 12.68 22.12
N HIS A 161 1.89 12.11 22.44
CA HIS A 161 2.06 11.03 23.41
C HIS A 161 3.53 10.72 23.65
#